data_AF-A0A945Y5B4-F1
#
_entry.id   AF-A0A945Y5B4-F1
#
_cell.length_a   1.000
_cell.length_b   1.000
_cell.length_c   1.000
_cell.angle_alpha   90.00
_cell.angle_beta   90.00
_cell.angle_gamma   90.00
#
_symmetry.space_group_name_H-M   'P 1'
#
loop_
_entity.id
_entity.type
_entity.pdbx_description
1 polymer ?
#
loop_
_entity_poly.entity_id
_entity_poly.type
_entity_poly.pdbx_seq_one_letter_code
_entity_poly.pdbx_strand_id
1 'polypeptide(L)'
;MNLRADEISSIIQKQIEGFEGGIELKETGRVISVGDGIARIYGLGDAMAGELLEFPGGLAGMVLNLEEDNVGAILLGRDDNIKEGDEVKRTGRIMEVPIGPELVGRVVDGIGQPIDGKGPIKTEKFGPIERVAPGVIDRKSVHEPMQTGIKSIDGMIPIGRGQRELIIGDRQTGKTAVAIDAIINQKGQNMFCIYVAVGQKRSTVA
;
A
#
# COMPACT_ATOMS: atom_id res chain seq x y z
N MET A 1 -13.57 -5.93 28.33
CA MET A 1 -12.27 -6.23 28.97
C MET A 1 -12.32 -7.68 29.41
N ASN A 2 -11.60 -8.56 28.70
CA ASN A 2 -11.32 -9.93 29.11
C ASN A 2 -9.95 -10.26 28.53
N LEU A 3 -8.91 -9.66 29.13
CA LEU A 3 -7.53 -10.10 28.96
C LEU A 3 -7.34 -11.31 29.89
N ARG A 4 -6.87 -12.43 29.35
CA ARG A 4 -6.66 -13.65 30.15
C ARG A 4 -5.41 -13.48 31.01
N ALA A 5 -5.52 -13.83 32.29
CA ALA A 5 -4.44 -13.67 33.27
C ALA A 5 -3.17 -14.45 32.89
N ASP A 6 -3.32 -15.55 32.15
CA ASP A 6 -2.22 -16.44 31.75
C ASP A 6 -1.23 -15.76 30.78
N GLU A 7 -1.71 -14.85 29.91
CA GLU A 7 -0.88 -14.12 28.96
C GLU A 7 0.00 -13.09 29.67
N ILE A 8 -0.58 -12.31 30.60
CA ILE A 8 0.16 -11.35 31.42
C ILE A 8 1.24 -12.08 32.22
N SER A 9 0.93 -13.23 32.80
CA SER A 9 1.93 -14.04 33.51
C SER A 9 3.06 -14.53 32.59
N SER A 10 2.76 -14.97 31.37
CA SER A 10 3.79 -15.40 30.41
C SER A 10 4.68 -14.27 29.92
N ILE A 11 4.11 -13.07 29.73
CA ILE A 11 4.84 -11.86 29.32
C ILE A 11 5.73 -11.36 30.46
N ILE A 12 5.19 -11.31 31.69
CA ILE A 12 5.96 -10.93 32.89
C ILE A 12 7.07 -11.93 33.16
N GLN A 13 6.81 -13.23 33.05
CA GLN A 13 7.83 -14.26 33.25
C GLN A 13 8.97 -14.14 32.23
N LYS A 14 8.65 -13.84 30.96
CA LYS A 14 9.65 -13.52 29.94
C LYS A 14 10.40 -12.22 30.17
N GLN A 15 9.77 -11.19 30.75
CA GLN A 15 10.47 -9.97 31.14
C GLN A 15 11.49 -10.23 32.26
N ILE A 16 11.19 -11.17 33.16
CA ILE A 16 12.11 -11.58 34.24
C ILE A 16 13.25 -12.45 33.69
N GLU A 17 12.96 -13.37 32.77
CA GLU A 17 13.97 -14.24 32.13
C GLU A 17 14.83 -13.50 31.09
N GLY A 18 14.27 -12.49 30.42
CA GLY A 18 14.88 -11.74 29.32
C GLY A 18 15.72 -10.53 29.71
N PHE A 19 16.10 -10.37 30.99
CA PHE A 19 16.91 -9.24 31.46
C PHE A 19 18.30 -9.16 30.78
N GLU A 20 18.78 -10.25 30.15
CA GLU A 20 19.98 -10.26 29.29
C GLU A 20 19.68 -10.14 27.77
N GLY A 21 18.41 -10.22 27.34
CA GLY A 21 17.97 -10.34 25.94
C GLY A 21 17.35 -9.08 25.31
N GLY A 22 17.65 -7.88 25.83
CA GLY A 22 17.00 -6.63 25.42
C GLY A 22 17.11 -6.23 23.93
N ILE A 23 17.90 -6.94 23.12
CA ILE A 23 18.10 -6.65 21.69
C ILE A 23 17.02 -7.32 20.82
N GLU A 24 16.57 -8.53 21.12
CA GLU A 24 15.61 -9.28 20.26
C GLU A 24 14.20 -8.65 20.24
N LEU A 25 13.75 -8.08 21.37
CA LEU A 25 12.42 -7.44 21.50
C LEU A 25 12.28 -6.10 20.74
N LYS A 26 13.39 -5.49 20.29
CA LYS A 26 13.37 -4.22 19.54
C LYS A 26 12.98 -4.41 18.08
N GLU A 27 13.35 -5.55 17.51
CA GLU A 27 13.15 -5.87 16.09
C GLU A 27 12.04 -6.88 15.83
N THR A 28 11.72 -7.71 16.84
CA THR A 28 10.67 -8.72 16.77
C THR A 28 9.54 -8.43 17.75
N GLY A 29 8.34 -8.86 17.39
CA GLY A 29 7.15 -8.73 18.22
C GLY A 29 6.28 -9.98 18.15
N ARG A 30 5.26 -10.03 18.99
CA ARG A 30 4.27 -11.13 19.02
C ARG A 30 2.86 -10.61 18.87
N VAL A 31 2.08 -11.26 18.01
CA VAL A 31 0.66 -10.93 17.85
C VAL A 31 -0.07 -11.22 19.17
N ILE A 32 -0.72 -10.20 19.73
CA ILE A 32 -1.63 -10.30 20.88
C ILE A 32 -3.03 -10.66 20.38
N SER A 33 -3.47 -10.03 19.30
CA SER A 33 -4.80 -10.27 18.75
C SER A 33 -4.83 -9.95 17.27
N VAL A 34 -5.65 -10.69 16.53
CA VAL A 34 -5.94 -10.42 15.11
C VAL A 34 -7.45 -10.48 14.89
N GLY A 35 -7.97 -9.55 14.10
CA GLY A 35 -9.37 -9.54 13.70
C GLY A 35 -9.67 -8.43 12.69
N ASP A 36 -10.52 -8.74 11.71
CA ASP A 36 -10.94 -7.84 10.63
C ASP A 36 -9.76 -7.16 9.92
N GLY A 37 -8.65 -7.90 9.72
CA GLY A 37 -7.44 -7.37 9.08
C GLY A 37 -6.61 -6.40 9.94
N ILE A 38 -6.88 -6.31 11.24
CA ILE A 38 -6.09 -5.53 12.20
C ILE A 38 -5.37 -6.49 13.15
N ALA A 39 -4.07 -6.27 13.33
CA ALA A 39 -3.24 -7.00 14.29
C ALA A 39 -2.73 -6.05 15.38
N ARG A 40 -2.81 -6.49 16.63
CA ARG A 40 -2.13 -5.84 17.77
C ARG A 40 -0.92 -6.65 18.14
N ILE A 41 0.23 -6.00 18.26
CA ILE A 41 1.52 -6.66 18.41
C ILE A 41 2.21 -6.13 19.66
N TYR A 42 2.67 -7.03 20.52
CA TYR A 42 3.53 -6.70 21.64
C TYR A 42 4.99 -6.71 21.20
N GLY A 43 5.80 -5.77 21.70
CA GLY A 43 7.20 -5.61 21.30
C GLY A 43 7.35 -4.60 20.17
N LEU A 44 8.30 -4.84 19.25
CA LEU A 44 8.63 -3.89 18.16
C LEU A 44 9.00 -2.49 18.68
N GLY A 45 9.77 -2.41 19.77
CA GLY A 45 9.97 -1.14 20.50
C GLY A 45 10.58 0.01 19.69
N ASP A 46 11.31 -0.29 18.62
CA ASP A 46 11.92 0.73 17.75
C ASP A 46 11.10 0.98 16.45
N ALA A 47 9.86 0.47 16.35
CA ALA A 47 9.01 0.58 15.16
C ALA A 47 8.66 2.01 14.77
N MET A 48 8.59 2.27 13.47
CA MET A 48 8.23 3.57 12.90
C MET A 48 6.77 3.56 12.43
N ALA A 49 6.11 4.72 12.53
CA ALA A 49 4.78 4.90 11.94
C ALA A 49 4.86 4.75 10.41
N GLY A 50 3.96 3.95 9.83
CA GLY A 50 3.99 3.62 8.41
C GLY A 50 5.09 2.63 8.00
N GLU A 51 5.76 1.97 8.95
CA GLU A 51 6.73 0.91 8.66
C GLU A 51 6.02 -0.36 8.16
N LEU A 52 6.64 -1.05 7.20
CA LEU A 52 6.21 -2.37 6.78
C LEU A 52 6.66 -3.43 7.79
N LEU A 53 5.76 -4.35 8.10
CA LEU A 53 6.00 -5.51 8.94
C LEU A 53 5.85 -6.79 8.12
N GLU A 54 6.64 -7.79 8.46
CA GLU A 54 6.57 -9.13 7.89
C GLU A 54 5.95 -10.08 8.90
N PHE A 55 4.78 -10.59 8.55
CA PHE A 55 4.05 -11.62 9.29
C PHE A 55 4.39 -13.01 8.74
N PRO A 56 4.11 -14.09 9.51
CA PRO A 56 4.30 -15.44 9.04
C PRO A 56 3.61 -15.71 7.70
N GLY A 57 4.27 -16.49 6.84
CA GLY A 57 3.80 -16.76 5.49
C GLY A 57 4.07 -15.63 4.49
N GLY A 58 4.88 -14.63 4.86
CA GLY A 58 5.27 -13.52 3.98
C GLY A 58 4.16 -12.49 3.78
N LEU A 59 3.15 -12.48 4.66
CA LEU A 59 2.11 -11.47 4.64
C LEU A 59 2.68 -10.14 5.11
N ALA A 60 2.50 -9.10 4.30
CA ALA A 60 2.90 -7.75 4.68
C ALA A 60 1.84 -7.12 5.59
N GLY A 61 2.27 -6.31 6.55
CA GLY A 61 1.42 -5.38 7.27
C GLY A 61 2.04 -3.99 7.35
N MET A 62 1.26 -3.00 7.76
CA MET A 62 1.75 -1.63 7.96
C MET A 62 1.40 -1.16 9.37
N VAL A 63 2.39 -0.61 10.08
CA VAL A 63 2.20 0.07 11.36
C VAL A 63 1.33 1.31 11.17
N LEU A 64 0.19 1.36 11.86
CA LEU A 64 -0.66 2.55 11.92
C LEU A 64 -0.49 3.31 13.24
N ASN A 65 -0.55 2.57 14.36
CA ASN A 65 -0.56 3.16 15.69
C ASN A 65 0.60 2.62 16.51
N LEU A 66 1.30 3.51 17.21
CA LEU A 66 2.30 3.18 18.22
C LEU A 66 1.72 3.55 19.59
N GLU A 67 1.22 2.56 20.32
CA GLU A 67 0.74 2.74 21.69
C GLU A 67 1.89 2.46 22.68
N GLU A 68 1.72 2.79 23.96
CA GLU A 68 2.77 2.59 24.97
C GLU A 68 3.16 1.11 25.13
N ASP A 69 2.16 0.22 25.09
CA ASP A 69 2.34 -1.21 25.39
C ASP A 69 2.23 -2.12 24.15
N ASN A 70 1.77 -1.59 23.02
CA ASN A 70 1.56 -2.39 21.81
C ASN A 70 1.60 -1.54 20.52
N VAL A 71 1.77 -2.23 19.39
CA VAL A 71 1.76 -1.65 18.05
C VAL A 71 0.53 -2.15 17.31
N GLY A 72 -0.27 -1.22 16.80
CA GLY A 72 -1.40 -1.49 15.93
C GLY A 72 -0.97 -1.49 14.46
N ALA A 73 -1.15 -2.63 13.79
CA ALA A 73 -0.83 -2.79 12.38
C ALA A 73 -2.04 -3.25 11.57
N ILE A 74 -2.17 -2.76 10.34
CA ILE A 74 -3.09 -3.33 9.35
C ILE A 74 -2.40 -4.43 8.55
N LEU A 75 -3.14 -5.47 8.23
CA LEU A 75 -2.69 -6.56 7.38
C LEU A 75 -3.01 -6.23 5.92
N LEU A 76 -2.00 -6.31 5.05
CA LEU A 76 -2.11 -6.04 3.61
C LEU A 76 -2.40 -7.34 2.85
N GLY A 77 -3.43 -8.05 3.29
CA GLY A 77 -3.84 -9.34 2.75
C GLY A 77 -4.85 -10.03 3.65
N ARG A 78 -4.99 -11.34 3.51
CA ARG A 78 -5.91 -12.13 4.34
C ARG A 78 -5.28 -12.50 5.67
N ASP A 79 -6.07 -12.43 6.73
CA ASP A 79 -5.69 -12.74 8.10
C ASP A 79 -5.90 -14.21 8.49
N ASP A 80 -6.49 -15.03 7.60
CA ASP A 80 -6.82 -16.46 7.81
C ASP A 80 -5.70 -17.31 8.46
N ASN A 81 -4.43 -16.98 8.15
CA ASN A 81 -3.27 -17.76 8.59
C ASN A 81 -2.53 -17.16 9.78
N ILE A 82 -2.93 -15.98 10.25
CA ILE A 82 -2.28 -15.28 11.37
C ILE A 82 -2.97 -15.68 12.67
N LYS A 83 -2.18 -16.04 13.66
CA LYS A 83 -2.66 -16.45 14.97
C LYS A 83 -2.04 -15.61 16.07
N GLU A 84 -2.72 -15.61 17.21
CA GLU A 84 -2.16 -15.08 18.44
C GLU A 84 -0.87 -15.84 18.82
N GLY A 85 0.14 -15.10 19.27
CA GLY A 85 1.46 -15.59 19.62
C GLY A 85 2.45 -15.66 18.45
N ASP A 86 2.00 -15.47 17.21
CA ASP A 86 2.85 -15.47 16.02
C ASP A 86 3.91 -14.37 16.08
N GLU A 87 5.11 -14.68 15.59
CA GLU A 87 6.23 -13.74 15.54
C GLU A 87 6.07 -12.80 14.34
N VAL A 88 6.21 -11.51 14.59
CA VAL A 88 6.18 -10.45 13.56
C VAL A 88 7.54 -9.77 13.53
N LYS A 89 8.05 -9.53 12.33
CA LYS A 89 9.35 -8.90 12.12
C LYS A 89 9.22 -7.55 11.49
N ARG A 90 10.08 -6.64 11.93
CA ARG A 90 10.25 -5.33 11.31
C ARG A 90 11.06 -5.44 10.03
N THR A 91 10.66 -4.68 9.02
CA THR A 91 11.45 -4.56 7.78
C THR A 91 12.45 -3.41 7.85
N GLY A 92 12.27 -2.47 8.80
CA GLY A 92 13.06 -1.24 8.91
C GLY A 92 12.77 -0.23 7.78
N ARG A 93 11.78 -0.50 6.94
CA ARG A 93 11.43 0.31 5.77
C ARG A 93 10.05 0.91 5.97
N ILE A 94 9.96 2.22 5.80
CA ILE A 94 8.67 2.90 5.62
C ILE A 94 8.01 2.32 4.38
N MET A 95 6.67 2.33 4.33
CA MET A 95 5.91 1.76 3.22
C MET A 95 6.40 2.26 1.86
N GLU A 96 7.01 1.33 1.12
CA GLU A 96 7.64 1.55 -0.16
C GLU A 96 7.11 0.54 -1.18
N VAL A 97 7.00 0.98 -2.42
CA VAL A 97 6.60 0.13 -3.55
C VAL A 97 7.71 0.09 -4.60
N PRO A 98 7.86 -1.02 -5.34
CA PRO A 98 8.76 -1.06 -6.48
C PRO A 98 8.34 0.01 -7.50
N ILE A 99 9.32 0.71 -8.06
CA ILE A 99 9.11 1.73 -9.10
C ILE A 99 10.06 1.51 -10.28
N GLY A 100 9.60 1.83 -11.47
CA GLY A 100 10.43 1.77 -12.67
C GLY A 100 9.65 1.48 -13.94
N PRO A 101 10.29 1.64 -15.12
CA PRO A 101 9.69 1.33 -16.41
C PRO A 101 9.32 -0.17 -16.56
N GLU A 102 9.89 -1.05 -15.74
CA GLU A 102 9.63 -2.50 -15.75
C GLU A 102 8.20 -2.85 -15.31
N LEU A 103 7.49 -1.92 -14.67
CA LEU A 103 6.08 -2.05 -14.32
C LEU A 103 5.15 -1.85 -15.52
N VAL A 104 5.62 -1.23 -16.60
CA VAL A 104 4.79 -0.92 -17.77
C VAL A 104 4.30 -2.22 -18.41
N GLY A 105 2.98 -2.35 -18.56
CA GLY A 105 2.33 -3.55 -19.12
C GLY A 105 2.14 -4.71 -18.14
N ARG A 106 2.44 -4.50 -16.86
CA ARG A 106 2.19 -5.44 -15.76
C ARG A 106 0.90 -5.09 -15.02
N VAL A 107 0.30 -6.09 -14.38
CA VAL A 107 -0.76 -5.88 -13.38
C VAL A 107 -0.17 -6.21 -12.01
N VAL A 108 -0.23 -5.24 -11.10
CA VAL A 108 0.32 -5.34 -9.75
C VAL A 108 -0.77 -5.08 -8.71
N ASP A 109 -0.55 -5.57 -7.49
CA ASP A 109 -1.38 -5.25 -6.33
C ASP A 109 -1.00 -3.90 -5.67
N GLY A 110 -1.63 -3.58 -4.54
CA GLY A 110 -1.42 -2.33 -3.82
C GLY A 110 -0.03 -2.16 -3.19
N ILE A 111 0.76 -3.23 -3.09
CA ILE A 111 2.15 -3.21 -2.59
C ILE A 111 3.17 -3.47 -3.70
N GLY A 112 2.73 -3.53 -4.95
CA GLY A 112 3.58 -3.68 -6.13
C GLY A 112 3.98 -5.11 -6.48
N GLN A 113 3.35 -6.13 -5.88
CA GLN A 113 3.56 -7.52 -6.27
C GLN A 113 2.79 -7.86 -7.56
N PRO A 114 3.38 -8.59 -8.51
CA PRO A 114 2.72 -8.94 -9.76
C PRO A 114 1.60 -9.97 -9.56
N ILE A 115 0.42 -9.67 -10.11
CA ILE A 115 -0.76 -10.56 -10.07
C ILE A 115 -1.20 -11.06 -11.45
N ASP A 116 -0.43 -10.72 -12.49
CA ASP A 116 -0.71 -11.08 -13.89
C ASP A 116 -0.17 -12.46 -14.32
N GLY A 117 0.54 -13.18 -13.44
CA GLY A 117 1.13 -14.49 -13.75
C GLY A 117 2.31 -14.45 -14.72
N LYS A 118 2.83 -13.27 -15.09
CA LYS A 118 3.98 -13.12 -16.01
C LYS A 118 5.35 -13.24 -15.31
N GLY A 119 5.38 -13.80 -14.09
CA GLY A 119 6.58 -13.93 -13.27
C GLY A 119 6.93 -12.65 -12.46
N PRO A 120 8.09 -12.61 -11.79
CA PRO A 120 8.49 -11.49 -10.95
C PRO A 120 8.80 -10.22 -11.77
N ILE A 121 8.69 -9.04 -11.15
CA ILE A 121 9.12 -7.76 -11.72
C ILE A 121 10.51 -7.46 -11.18
N LYS A 122 11.50 -7.30 -12.06
CA LYS A 122 12.87 -6.98 -11.68
C LYS A 122 13.06 -5.47 -11.60
N THR A 123 12.63 -4.84 -10.51
CA THR A 123 12.89 -3.42 -10.24
C THR A 123 14.03 -3.28 -9.23
N GLU A 124 14.98 -2.40 -9.52
CA GLU A 124 16.07 -2.09 -8.57
C GLU A 124 15.70 -0.94 -7.62
N LYS A 125 14.65 -0.18 -7.94
CA LYS A 125 14.27 1.03 -7.21
C LYS A 125 12.95 0.84 -6.48
N PHE A 126 12.91 1.40 -5.28
CA PHE A 126 11.72 1.49 -4.44
C PHE A 126 11.42 2.96 -4.17
N GLY A 127 10.15 3.30 -4.11
CA GLY A 127 9.68 4.66 -3.82
C GLY A 127 8.73 4.65 -2.63
N PRO A 128 8.84 5.60 -1.69
CA PRO A 128 7.91 5.70 -0.57
C PRO A 128 6.52 6.07 -1.09
N ILE A 129 5.48 5.47 -0.51
CA ILE A 129 4.09 5.79 -0.83
C ILE A 129 3.75 7.21 -0.34
N GLU A 130 4.12 7.51 0.90
CA GLU A 130 3.92 8.82 1.50
C GLU A 130 5.10 9.73 1.19
N ARG A 131 4.84 10.76 0.37
CA ARG A 131 5.83 11.78 0.02
C ARG A 131 5.18 13.15 -0.07
N VAL A 132 5.91 14.16 0.42
CA VAL A 132 5.51 15.56 0.27
C VAL A 132 5.44 15.94 -1.22
N ALA A 133 4.30 16.47 -1.64
CA ALA A 133 4.08 16.91 -3.01
C ALA A 133 4.99 18.10 -3.40
N PRO A 134 5.31 18.28 -4.69
CA PRO A 134 6.11 19.43 -5.15
C PRO A 134 5.51 20.77 -4.74
N GLY A 135 6.36 21.70 -4.31
CA GLY A 135 5.98 23.03 -3.87
C GLY A 135 5.52 23.92 -5.02
N VAL A 136 5.14 25.17 -4.72
CA VAL A 136 4.68 26.11 -5.76
C VAL A 136 5.80 26.45 -6.75
N ILE A 137 7.03 26.63 -6.26
CA ILE A 137 8.20 27.03 -7.05
C ILE A 137 8.64 25.92 -8.01
N ASP A 138 8.44 24.66 -7.64
CA ASP A 138 8.82 23.48 -8.45
C ASP A 138 7.84 23.22 -9.61
N ARG A 139 6.71 23.93 -9.65
CA ARG A 139 5.65 23.72 -10.63
C ARG A 139 5.80 24.65 -11.83
N LYS A 140 5.45 24.12 -13.00
CA LYS A 140 5.26 24.89 -14.23
C LYS A 140 3.76 24.92 -14.55
N SER A 141 3.28 26.04 -15.08
CA SER A 141 1.91 26.12 -15.59
C SER A 141 1.67 25.07 -16.68
N VAL A 142 0.50 24.43 -16.61
CA VAL A 142 0.06 23.46 -17.61
C VAL A 142 -0.14 24.20 -18.94
N HIS A 143 0.53 23.72 -19.99
CA HIS A 143 0.53 24.34 -21.33
C HIS A 143 0.54 23.31 -22.47
N GLU A 144 0.83 22.05 -22.18
CA GLU A 144 0.80 20.96 -23.15
C GLU A 144 -0.55 20.24 -23.06
N PRO A 145 -1.26 20.00 -24.19
CA PRO A 145 -2.54 19.29 -24.15
C PRO A 145 -2.34 17.78 -23.94
N MET A 146 -3.30 17.16 -23.27
CA MET A 146 -3.51 15.71 -23.24
C MET A 146 -4.78 15.40 -24.01
N GLN A 147 -4.62 14.79 -25.19
CA GLN A 147 -5.74 14.53 -26.09
C GLN A 147 -6.51 13.30 -25.61
N THR A 148 -7.79 13.46 -25.26
CA THR A 148 -8.62 12.33 -24.84
C THR A 148 -9.15 11.52 -26.03
N GLY A 149 -9.28 12.15 -27.20
CA GLY A 149 -9.93 11.56 -28.38
C GLY A 149 -11.46 11.72 -28.36
N ILE A 150 -12.01 12.36 -27.32
CA ILE A 150 -13.44 12.57 -27.14
C ILE A 150 -13.75 14.02 -27.50
N LYS A 151 -14.43 14.24 -28.63
CA LYS A 151 -14.72 15.58 -29.18
C LYS A 151 -15.36 16.54 -28.17
N SER A 152 -16.28 16.04 -27.33
CA SER A 152 -16.94 16.86 -26.32
C SER A 152 -15.98 17.31 -25.21
N ILE A 153 -15.03 16.47 -24.82
CA ILE A 153 -14.02 16.81 -23.81
C ILE A 153 -12.96 17.70 -24.43
N ASP A 154 -12.31 17.26 -25.50
CA ASP A 154 -11.22 18.02 -26.13
C ASP A 154 -11.69 19.38 -26.69
N GLY A 155 -12.97 19.52 -27.03
CA GLY A 155 -13.57 20.77 -27.51
C GLY A 155 -14.10 21.70 -26.43
N MET A 156 -14.73 21.18 -25.36
CA MET A 156 -15.37 22.03 -24.34
C MET A 156 -14.58 22.12 -23.04
N ILE A 157 -13.87 21.05 -22.66
CA ILE A 157 -13.14 20.90 -21.39
C ILE A 157 -11.76 20.29 -21.69
N PRO A 158 -10.86 21.03 -22.36
CA PRO A 158 -9.54 20.52 -22.72
C PRO A 158 -8.74 20.18 -21.45
N ILE A 159 -8.08 19.02 -21.45
CA ILE A 159 -7.25 18.54 -20.34
C ILE A 159 -5.79 18.72 -20.73
N GLY A 160 -4.99 19.32 -19.84
CA GLY A 160 -3.54 19.48 -20.05
C GLY A 160 -2.68 18.49 -19.27
N ARG A 161 -1.43 18.31 -19.69
CA ARG A 161 -0.43 17.48 -19.00
C ARG A 161 -0.04 18.10 -17.66
N GLY A 162 -0.28 17.37 -16.57
CA GLY A 162 -0.10 17.86 -15.20
C GLY A 162 -1.36 18.47 -14.56
N GLN A 163 -2.47 18.52 -15.30
CA GLN A 163 -3.79 18.88 -14.75
C GLN A 163 -4.41 17.70 -13.99
N ARG A 164 -5.28 18.02 -13.03
CA ARG A 164 -6.14 17.05 -12.33
C ARG A 164 -7.58 17.33 -12.74
N GLU A 165 -8.22 16.36 -13.39
CA GLU A 165 -9.58 16.49 -13.89
C GLU A 165 -10.49 15.42 -13.26
N LEU A 166 -11.62 15.83 -12.67
CA LEU A 166 -12.54 14.93 -11.99
C LEU A 166 -13.62 14.44 -12.95
N ILE A 167 -13.71 13.12 -13.13
CA ILE A 167 -14.82 12.48 -13.85
C ILE A 167 -15.88 12.03 -12.83
N ILE A 168 -16.95 12.81 -12.69
CA ILE A 168 -18.07 12.52 -11.78
C ILE A 168 -19.33 12.13 -12.57
N GLY A 169 -20.14 11.23 -12.00
CA GLY A 169 -21.40 10.80 -12.59
C GLY A 169 -22.00 9.61 -11.85
N ASP A 170 -23.26 9.31 -12.15
CA ASP A 170 -24.01 8.19 -11.55
C ASP A 170 -23.46 6.81 -12.00
N ARG A 171 -23.94 5.73 -11.38
CA ARG A 171 -23.63 4.37 -11.78
C ARG A 171 -23.94 4.17 -13.27
N GLN A 172 -23.03 3.49 -13.98
CA GLN A 172 -23.19 3.13 -15.41
C GLN A 172 -23.29 4.31 -16.39
N THR A 173 -22.82 5.52 -16.04
CA THR A 173 -22.77 6.67 -16.96
C THR A 173 -21.53 6.73 -17.87
N GLY A 174 -20.79 5.63 -18.02
CA GLY A 174 -19.62 5.58 -18.91
C GLY A 174 -18.32 6.17 -18.35
N LYS A 175 -18.23 6.48 -17.05
CA LYS A 175 -17.00 7.01 -16.41
C LYS A 175 -15.74 6.19 -16.75
N THR A 176 -15.83 4.87 -16.65
CA THR A 176 -14.72 3.96 -16.95
C THR A 176 -14.38 3.95 -18.45
N ALA A 177 -15.39 4.05 -19.33
CA ALA A 177 -15.17 4.09 -20.77
C ALA A 177 -14.38 5.35 -21.15
N VAL A 178 -14.75 6.51 -20.61
CA VAL A 178 -14.01 7.77 -20.81
C VAL A 178 -12.53 7.64 -20.40
N ALA A 179 -12.26 7.05 -19.23
CA ALA A 179 -10.89 6.85 -18.76
C ALA A 179 -10.08 5.89 -19.65
N ILE A 180 -10.69 4.78 -20.08
CA ILE A 180 -10.04 3.78 -20.94
C ILE A 180 -9.78 4.35 -22.34
N ASP A 181 -10.76 5.04 -22.94
CA ASP A 181 -10.61 5.66 -24.26
C ASP A 181 -9.49 6.69 -24.25
N ALA A 182 -9.40 7.51 -23.19
CA ALA A 182 -8.30 8.44 -23.01
C ALA A 182 -6.94 7.74 -22.94
N ILE A 183 -6.83 6.61 -22.22
CA ILE A 183 -5.61 5.79 -22.15
C ILE A 183 -5.25 5.23 -23.52
N ILE A 184 -6.20 4.66 -24.25
CA ILE A 184 -5.99 4.08 -25.58
C ILE A 184 -5.47 5.16 -26.55
N ASN A 185 -6.04 6.36 -26.49
CA ASN A 185 -5.63 7.48 -27.35
C ASN A 185 -4.19 7.95 -27.09
N GLN A 186 -3.61 7.65 -25.92
CA GLN A 186 -2.21 8.00 -25.61
C GLN A 186 -1.17 7.12 -26.34
N LYS A 187 -1.59 6.10 -27.09
CA LYS A 187 -0.68 5.25 -27.85
C LYS A 187 0.14 6.11 -28.83
N GLY A 188 1.46 6.10 -28.67
CA GLY A 188 2.39 6.89 -29.49
C GLY A 188 2.54 8.36 -29.07
N GLN A 189 1.85 8.82 -28.02
CA GLN A 189 1.95 10.19 -27.52
C GLN A 189 3.04 10.41 -26.46
N ASN A 190 3.93 9.42 -26.27
CA ASN A 190 4.97 9.43 -25.24
C ASN A 190 4.42 9.76 -23.83
N MET A 191 3.40 9.01 -23.42
CA MET A 191 2.73 9.16 -22.13
C MET A 191 2.65 7.80 -21.46
N PHE A 192 3.07 7.71 -20.20
CA PHE A 192 2.81 6.53 -19.37
C PHE A 192 1.41 6.61 -18.80
N CYS A 193 0.61 5.56 -19.00
CA CYS A 193 -0.74 5.46 -18.48
C CYS A 193 -0.78 4.47 -17.31
N ILE A 194 -1.38 4.89 -16.21
CA ILE A 194 -1.55 4.08 -15.01
C ILE A 194 -3.05 4.02 -14.72
N TYR A 195 -3.60 2.81 -14.65
CA TYR A 195 -5.00 2.57 -14.31
C TYR A 195 -5.08 1.87 -12.95
N VAL A 196 -5.60 2.58 -11.95
CA VAL A 196 -5.74 2.06 -10.57
C VAL A 196 -7.20 1.69 -10.33
N ALA A 197 -7.49 0.39 -10.24
CA ALA A 197 -8.83 -0.12 -9.99
C ALA A 197 -9.05 -0.36 -8.49
N VAL A 198 -9.88 0.46 -7.85
CA VAL A 198 -10.23 0.34 -6.42
C VAL A 198 -11.62 -0.23 -6.25
N GLY A 199 -11.75 -1.34 -5.51
CA GLY A 199 -13.05 -1.97 -5.20
C GLY A 199 -13.82 -2.53 -6.40
N GLN A 200 -13.17 -2.70 -7.56
CA GLN A 200 -13.79 -3.24 -8.76
C GLN A 200 -13.81 -4.77 -8.73
N LYS A 201 -14.82 -5.37 -9.38
CA LYS A 201 -14.86 -6.83 -9.56
C LYS A 201 -13.68 -7.26 -10.43
N ARG A 202 -13.02 -8.36 -10.05
CA ARG A 202 -11.88 -8.91 -10.83
C ARG A 202 -12.25 -9.19 -12.29
N SER A 203 -13.48 -9.64 -12.56
CA SER A 203 -14.00 -9.88 -13.92
C SER A 203 -14.16 -8.61 -14.76
N THR A 204 -14.17 -7.43 -14.14
CA THR A 204 -14.29 -6.14 -14.83
C THR A 204 -12.91 -5.53 -15.09
N VAL A 205 -11.90 -5.97 -14.34
CA VAL A 205 -10.50 -5.54 -14.49
C VAL A 205 -9.73 -6.47 -15.43
N ALA A 206 -10.03 -7.77 -15.40
CA ALA A 206 -9.40 -8.80 -16.22
C ALA A 206 -9.82 -8.73 -17.70
#